data_AF-B4GIL9-F1
#
_entry.id   AF-B4GIL9-F1
#
_cell.length_a   1.000
_cell.length_b   1.000
_cell.length_c   1.000
_cell.angle_alpha   90.00
_cell.angle_beta   90.00
_cell.angle_gamma   90.00
#
_symmetry.space_group_name_H-M   'P 1'
#
loop_
_entity.id
_entity.type
_entity.pdbx_description
1 polymer ?
#
loop_
_entity_poly.entity_id
_entity_poly.type
_entity_poly.pdbx_seq_one_letter_code
_entity_poly.pdbx_strand_id
1 'polypeptide(L)' 'MAVVQNILILLLAISGAHSLVHYQKYPGDEKSQSCKTPGSNTKVGEYSQHKDYCGIIYCHTADGDALIH' A
#
# COMPACT_ATOMS: atom_id res chain seq x y z
N MET A 1 10.65 21.71 -31.63
CA MET A 1 10.86 20.30 -31.23
C MET A 1 11.05 20.13 -29.72
N ALA A 2 11.71 21.05 -28.98
CA ALA A 2 11.88 20.94 -27.52
C ALA A 2 10.58 20.98 -26.70
N VAL A 3 9.56 21.71 -27.16
CA VAL A 3 8.27 21.85 -26.43
C VAL A 3 7.52 20.52 -26.34
N VAL A 4 7.50 19.76 -27.43
CA VAL A 4 6.83 18.44 -27.49
C VAL A 4 7.54 17.43 -26.59
N GLN A 5 8.87 17.48 -26.56
CA GLN A 5 9.70 16.61 -25.72
C GLN A 5 9.48 16.88 -24.23
N ASN A 6 9.37 18.15 -23.82
CA ASN A 6 9.08 18.51 -22.43
C ASN A 6 7.67 18.08 -21.98
N ILE A 7 6.66 18.19 -22.87
CA ILE A 7 5.29 17.74 -22.57
C ILE A 7 5.24 16.22 -22.41
N LEU A 8 5.98 15.48 -23.24
CA LEU A 8 6.03 14.02 -23.16
C LEU A 8 6.65 13.53 -21.85
N ILE A 9 7.72 14.18 -21.38
CA ILE A 9 8.37 13.86 -20.10
C ILE A 9 7.42 14.15 -18.93
N LEU A 10 6.67 15.26 -18.99
CA LEU A 10 5.70 15.61 -17.95
C LEU A 10 4.56 14.58 -17.86
N LEU A 11 4.05 14.11 -19.00
CA LEU A 11 3.01 13.07 -19.05
C LEU A 11 3.51 11.72 -18.49
N LEU A 12 4.77 11.37 -18.74
CA LEU A 12 5.39 10.15 -18.20
C LEU A 12 5.63 10.23 -16.69
N ALA A 13 5.97 11.41 -16.16
CA ALA A 13 6.14 11.61 -14.73
C ALA A 13 4.83 11.48 -13.95
N ILE A 14 3.71 11.88 -14.54
CA ILE A 14 2.38 11.83 -13.91
C ILE A 14 1.82 10.40 -13.88
N SER A 15 2.16 9.56 -14.87
CA SER A 15 1.67 8.18 -14.94
C SER A 15 2.43 7.20 -14.04
N GLY A 16 3.70 7.48 -13.69
CA GLY A 16 4.54 6.57 -12.89
C GLY A 16 4.26 6.54 -11.38
N ALA A 17 3.50 7.50 -10.85
CA ALA A 17 3.31 7.64 -9.40
C ALA A 17 2.29 6.65 -8.77
N HIS A 18 1.57 5.87 -9.59
CA HIS A 18 0.40 5.09 -9.15
C HIS A 18 0.71 3.65 -8.70
N SER A 19 1.98 3.27 -8.49
CA SER A 19 2.32 1.89 -8.07
C SER A 19 3.46 1.83 -7.06
N LEU A 20 3.37 2.63 -6.00
CA LEU A 20 4.31 2.56 -4.88
C LEU A 20 3.82 1.51 -3.89
N VAL A 21 4.27 0.27 -4.08
CA VAL A 21 4.07 -0.80 -3.09
C VAL A 21 5.01 -0.56 -1.91
N HIS A 22 4.46 -0.26 -0.74
CA HIS A 22 5.23 -0.08 0.49
C HIS A 22 5.04 -1.29 1.41
N TYR A 23 6.12 -1.95 1.80
CA TYR A 23 6.08 -2.96 2.84
C TYR A 23 6.14 -2.27 4.20
N GLN A 24 5.12 -2.49 5.03
CA GLN A 24 5.09 -1.97 6.40
C GLN A 24 4.78 -3.09 7.38
N LYS A 25 5.60 -3.16 8.43
CA LYS A 25 5.41 -4.12 9.52
C LYS A 25 4.48 -3.52 10.57
N TYR A 26 3.35 -4.17 10.79
CA TYR A 26 2.40 -3.89 11.86
C TYR A 26 2.59 -4.89 13.00
N PRO A 27 2.01 -4.64 14.19
CA PRO A 27 1.94 -5.65 15.23
C PRO A 27 1.08 -6.84 14.77
N GLY A 28 1.67 -8.03 14.75
CA GLY A 28 0.97 -9.28 14.51
C GLY A 28 0.20 -9.80 15.72
N ASP A 29 -0.80 -10.64 15.45
CA ASP A 29 -1.49 -11.47 16.44
C ASP A 29 -1.59 -12.90 15.91
N GLU A 30 -0.75 -13.78 16.45
CA GLU A 30 -0.70 -15.20 16.07
C GLU A 30 -1.99 -15.95 16.40
N LYS A 31 -2.70 -15.55 17.46
CA LYS A 31 -3.92 -16.26 17.91
C LYS A 31 -5.09 -15.99 16.96
N SER A 32 -5.23 -14.75 16.50
CA SER A 32 -6.28 -14.37 15.54
C SER A 32 -5.82 -14.38 14.09
N GLN A 33 -4.55 -14.72 13.82
CA GLN A 33 -3.94 -14.70 12.49
C GLN A 33 -4.23 -13.36 11.80
N SER A 34 -3.81 -12.25 12.44
CA SER A 34 -4.17 -10.90 11.98
C SER A 34 -3.07 -9.87 12.21
N CYS A 35 -3.04 -8.85 11.36
CA CYS A 35 -2.26 -7.64 11.52
C CYS A 35 -3.11 -6.57 12.20
N LYS A 36 -2.59 -5.91 13.24
CA LYS A 36 -3.19 -4.71 13.85
C LYS A 36 -2.90 -3.50 12.98
N THR A 37 -3.75 -3.28 11.98
CA THR A 37 -3.66 -2.11 11.10
C THR A 37 -4.36 -0.91 11.75
N PRO A 38 -4.10 0.32 11.30
CA PRO A 38 -4.81 1.49 11.82
C PRO A 38 -6.30 1.31 11.57
N GLY A 39 -7.13 1.49 12.62
CA GLY A 39 -8.59 1.42 12.52
C GLY A 39 -9.20 0.03 12.30
N SER A 40 -8.39 -1.04 12.20
CA SER A 40 -8.88 -2.39 11.88
C SER A 40 -7.92 -3.49 12.36
N ASN A 41 -8.43 -4.67 12.70
CA ASN A 41 -7.63 -5.88 12.75
C ASN A 41 -7.83 -6.64 11.45
N THR A 42 -6.89 -6.50 10.52
CA THR A 42 -6.96 -7.13 9.20
C THR A 42 -6.42 -8.56 9.31
N LYS A 43 -7.20 -9.58 8.98
CA LYS A 43 -6.71 -10.97 9.03
C LYS A 43 -5.70 -11.25 7.94
N VAL A 44 -4.86 -12.26 8.14
CA VAL A 44 -3.95 -12.76 7.12
C VAL A 44 -4.75 -13.16 5.88
N GLY A 45 -4.35 -12.63 4.72
CA GLY A 45 -5.06 -12.83 3.46
C GLY A 45 -6.22 -11.85 3.20
N GLU A 46 -6.58 -11.02 4.18
CA GLU A 46 -7.55 -9.94 3.99
C GLU A 46 -6.85 -8.61 3.66
N TYR A 47 -7.64 -7.72 3.07
CA TYR A 47 -7.24 -6.35 2.81
C TYR A 47 -8.18 -5.37 3.52
N SER A 48 -7.62 -4.27 4.01
CA SER A 48 -8.39 -3.13 4.53
C SER A 48 -7.97 -1.86 3.84
N GLN A 49 -8.91 -0.94 3.63
CA GLN A 49 -8.63 0.38 3.10
C GLN A 49 -9.01 1.40 4.16
N HIS A 50 -8.06 2.26 4.51
CA HIS A 50 -8.26 3.31 5.51
C HIS A 50 -8.42 4.65 4.81
N LYS A 51 -9.31 5.51 5.31
CA LYS A 51 -9.61 6.80 4.66
C LYS A 51 -8.42 7.77 4.64
N ASP A 52 -7.55 7.65 5.63
CA ASP A 52 -6.41 8.55 5.83
C ASP A 52 -5.12 8.06 5.16
N TYR A 53 -5.12 6.83 4.62
CA TYR A 53 -3.97 6.26 3.93
C TYR A 53 -4.32 6.10 2.46
N CYS A 54 -3.44 6.61 1.61
CA CYS A 54 -3.58 6.39 0.18
C CYS A 54 -3.11 4.96 -0.12
N GLY A 55 -4.05 4.02 -0.10
CA GLY A 55 -3.80 2.64 -0.51
C GLY A 55 -4.63 1.58 0.21
N ILE A 56 -4.40 0.33 -0.18
CA ILE A 56 -4.98 -0.88 0.40
C ILE A 56 -3.91 -1.56 1.24
N ILE A 57 -4.24 -1.86 2.50
CA ILE A 57 -3.37 -2.58 3.43
C ILE A 57 -3.74 -4.06 3.37
N TYR A 58 -2.82 -4.90 2.90
CA TYR A 58 -2.97 -6.34 2.82
C TYR A 58 -2.06 -7.03 3.84
N CYS A 59 -2.63 -7.87 4.71
CA CYS A 59 -1.87 -8.60 5.72
C CYS A 59 -1.34 -9.93 5.15
N HIS A 60 -0.02 -10.09 5.09
CA HIS A 60 0.64 -11.29 4.54
C HIS A 60 0.87 -12.38 5.59
N THR A 61 1.28 -12.01 6.79
CA THR A 61 1.70 -12.97 7.83
C THR A 61 1.11 -12.58 9.18
N ALA A 62 0.95 -13.58 10.07
CA ALA A 62 0.52 -13.34 11.44
C ALA A 62 1.59 -12.63 12.28
N ASP A 63 2.82 -12.51 11.76
CA ASP A 63 3.92 -11.70 12.29
C ASP A 63 3.77 -10.20 11.98
N GLY A 64 2.71 -9.83 11.24
CA GLY A 64 2.35 -8.46 10.98
C GLY A 64 2.98 -7.86 9.72
N ASP A 65 3.54 -8.69 8.82
CA ASP A 65 4.02 -8.18 7.54
C ASP A 65 2.81 -7.77 6.68
N ALA A 66 2.74 -6.49 6.31
CA ALA A 66 1.67 -5.98 5.46
C ALA A 66 2.21 -5.22 4.26
N LEU A 67 1.46 -5.33 3.16
CA LEU A 67 1.65 -4.54 1.95
C LEU A 67 0.69 -3.37 1.94
N ILE A 68 1.18 -2.18 1.58
CA ILE A 68 0.37 -1.00 1.30
C ILE A 68 0.51 -0.69 -0.17
N HIS A 69 -0.60 -0.71 -0.91
CA HIS A 69 -0.66 -0.38 -2.34
C HIS A 69 -1.54 0.83 -2.60
#